data_AF-A0A453BBZ1-F1
#
_entry.id   AF-A0A453BBZ1-F1
#
_cell.length_a   1.000
_cell.length_b   1.000
_cell.length_c   1.000
_cell.angle_alpha   90.00
_cell.angle_beta   90.00
_cell.angle_gamma   90.00
#
_symmetry.space_group_name_H-M   'P 1'
#
loop_
_entity.id
_entity.type
_entity.pdbx_description
1 polymer ?
#
loop_
_entity_poly.entity_id
_entity_poly.type
_entity_poly.pdbx_seq_one_letter_code
_entity_poly.pdbx_strand_id
1 'polypeptide(L)' 'FGSVPHEYSTIAGIEESVQEILLNLKEIVLRSNLYGVRDASICVKGPRYIAAQDIILP' A
#
# COMPACT_ATOMS: atom_id res chain seq x y z
N PHE A 1 7.34 -7.30 -2.92
CA PHE A 1 8.59 -6.80 -3.54
C PHE A 1 9.20 -7.70 -4.63
N GLY A 2 8.70 -8.92 -4.88
CA GLY A 2 9.30 -9.80 -5.90
C GLY A 2 9.06 -9.44 -7.38
N SER A 3 8.33 -8.37 -7.70
CA SER A 3 7.89 -8.06 -9.08
C SER A 3 7.98 -6.59 -9.48
N VAL A 4 8.53 -5.72 -8.63
CA VAL A 4 8.64 -4.28 -8.91
C VAL A 4 10.11 -3.90 -8.85
N PRO A 5 10.79 -3.73 -10.00
CA PRO A 5 12.25 -3.57 -10.06
C PRO A 5 12.72 -2.22 -9.52
N HIS A 6 11.89 -1.18 -9.57
CA HIS A 6 12.21 0.17 -9.09
C HIS A 6 10.95 0.97 -8.76
N GLU A 7 11.10 2.05 -8.01
CA GLU A 7 10.01 2.95 -7.57
C GLU A 7 9.29 3.69 -8.70
N TYR A 8 9.89 3.78 -9.89
CA TYR A 8 9.28 4.35 -11.12
C TYR A 8 8.52 3.33 -11.97
N SER A 9 8.33 2.10 -11.46
CA SER A 9 7.70 1.02 -12.21
C SER A 9 6.18 1.08 -12.03
N THR A 10 5.45 0.62 -13.03
CA THR A 10 4.01 0.38 -12.93
C THR A 10 3.76 -1.08 -12.56
N ILE A 11 2.71 -1.33 -11.78
CA ILE A 11 2.33 -2.69 -11.41
C ILE A 11 1.24 -3.13 -12.39
N ALA A 12 1.46 -4.24 -13.10
CA ALA A 12 0.47 -4.76 -14.04
C ALA A 12 -0.87 -5.04 -13.32
N GLY A 13 -1.96 -4.45 -13.83
CA GLY A 13 -3.29 -4.57 -13.24
C GLY A 13 -3.61 -3.54 -12.16
N ILE A 14 -2.73 -2.58 -11.90
CA ILE A 14 -2.99 -1.40 -11.06
C ILE A 14 -2.93 -0.16 -11.95
N GLU A 15 -3.91 0.73 -11.78
CA GLU A 15 -4.01 1.98 -12.54
C GLU A 15 -2.95 2.99 -12.09
N GLU A 16 -2.72 3.10 -10.78
CA GLU A 16 -1.73 3.97 -10.15
C GLU A 16 -0.30 3.44 -10.33
N SER A 17 0.65 4.36 -10.53
CA SER A 17 2.08 4.09 -10.47
C SER A 17 2.53 3.82 -9.03
N VAL A 18 3.71 3.19 -8.87
CA VAL A 18 4.31 3.00 -7.55
C VAL A 18 4.53 4.33 -6.80
N GLN A 19 4.83 5.41 -7.52
CA GLN A 19 5.01 6.74 -6.94
C GLN A 19 3.72 7.32 -6.39
N GLU A 20 2.62 7.19 -7.12
CA GLU A 20 1.28 7.63 -6.67
C GLU A 20 0.83 6.83 -5.46
N ILE A 21 1.02 5.50 -5.49
CA ILE A 21 0.74 4.64 -4.33
C ILE A 21 1.55 5.11 -3.11
N LEU A 22 2.85 5.39 -3.27
CA LEU A 22 3.69 5.90 -2.18
C LEU A 22 3.22 7.26 -1.65
N LEU A 23 2.72 8.14 -2.53
CA LEU A 23 2.19 9.44 -2.13
C LEU A 23 0.89 9.26 -1.33
N ASN A 24 -0.03 8.44 -1.83
CA ASN A 24 -1.28 8.11 -1.16
C ASN A 24 -1.04 7.50 0.22
N LEU A 25 -0.06 6.60 0.35
CA LEU A 25 0.32 6.00 1.64
C LEU A 25 0.89 7.03 2.64
N LYS A 26 1.57 8.09 2.18
CA LYS A 26 2.08 9.16 3.06
C LYS A 26 0.98 10.03 3.65
N GLU A 27 -0.18 10.10 2.98
CA GLU A 27 -1.33 10.88 3.45
C GLU A 27 -2.19 10.12 4.48
N ILE A 28 -1.98 8.79 4.63
CA ILE A 28 -2.73 7.97 5.59
C ILE A 28 -2.26 8.28 7.02
N VAL A 29 -3.20 8.73 7.85
CA VAL A 29 -2.98 8.93 9.29
C VAL A 29 -3.33 7.65 10.06
N LEU A 30 -2.33 7.02 10.67
CA LEU A 30 -2.50 5.85 11.53
C LEU A 30 -2.49 6.25 13.02
N ARG A 31 -3.33 5.61 13.82
CA ARG A 31 -3.27 5.67 15.29
C ARG A 31 -2.98 4.29 15.84
N SER A 32 -1.94 4.17 16.66
CA SER A 32 -1.56 2.94 17.33
C SER A 32 -1.07 3.25 18.75
N ASN A 33 -1.31 2.32 19.68
CA ASN A 33 -0.76 2.33 21.03
C ASN A 33 0.46 1.39 21.15
N LEU A 34 0.90 0.78 20.06
CA LEU A 34 2.03 -0.14 20.02
C LEU A 34 3.35 0.64 19.91
N TYR A 35 4.41 0.11 20.53
CA TYR A 35 5.76 0.67 20.45
C TYR A 35 6.59 -0.03 19.37
N GLY A 36 7.40 0.74 18.64
CA GLY A 36 8.33 0.26 17.61
C GLY A 36 7.76 0.24 16.20
N VAL A 37 8.59 -0.20 15.25
CA VAL A 37 8.19 -0.39 13.85
C VAL A 37 7.30 -1.63 13.76
N ARG A 38 6.21 -1.52 13.01
CA ARG A 38 5.27 -2.62 12.79
C ARG A 38 4.97 -2.76 11.30
N ASP A 39 4.84 -4.00 10.88
CA ASP A 39 4.49 -4.33 9.50
C ASP A 39 2.98 -4.38 9.35
N ALA A 40 2.47 -3.70 8.33
CA ALA A 40 1.09 -3.81 7.87
C ALA A 40 1.08 -4.43 6.46
N SER A 41 -0.03 -5.04 6.08
CA SER A 41 -0.14 -5.70 4.77
C SER A 41 -1.49 -5.45 4.12
N ILE A 42 -1.56 -5.64 2.81
CA ILE A 42 -2.80 -5.54 2.06
C ILE A 42 -2.85 -6.66 1.03
N CYS A 43 -3.98 -7.38 0.96
CA CYS A 43 -4.17 -8.49 0.05
C CYS A 43 -5.53 -8.38 -0.63
N VAL A 44 -5.52 -8.08 -1.93
CA VAL A 44 -6.72 -7.86 -2.72
C VAL A 44 -6.66 -8.70 -3.99
N LYS A 45 -7.82 -9.19 -4.43
CA LYS A 45 -7.98 -9.95 -5.69
C LYS A 45 -9.18 -9.41 -6.46
N GLY A 46 -9.03 -9.34 -7.78
CA GLY A 46 -10.06 -8.87 -8.70
C GLY A 46 -10.12 -7.34 -8.81
N PRO A 47 -10.89 -6.82 -9.80
CA PRO A 47 -11.04 -5.39 -10.02
C PRO A 47 -11.84 -4.76 -8.89
N ARG A 48 -11.22 -3.85 -8.14
CA ARG A 48 -11.88 -2.98 -7.17
C ARG A 48 -11.02 -1.77 -6.86
N TYR A 49 -11.65 -0.75 -6.30
CA TYR A 49 -10.92 0.31 -5.62
C TYR A 49 -10.38 -0.20 -4.29
N ILE A 50 -9.15 0.20 -3.98
CA ILE A 50 -8.45 -0.14 -2.74
C ILE A 50 -8.43 1.11 -1.88
N ALA A 51 -8.84 0.99 -0.61
CA ALA A 51 -8.90 2.10 0.32
C ALA A 51 -8.07 1.80 1.59
N ALA A 52 -7.76 2.83 2.37
CA ALA A 52 -6.97 2.69 3.60
C ALA A 52 -7.56 1.70 4.62
N GLN A 53 -8.89 1.51 4.61
CA GLN A 53 -9.59 0.52 5.43
C GLN A 53 -9.26 -0.94 5.08
N ASP A 54 -8.72 -1.19 3.89
CA ASP A 54 -8.35 -2.53 3.42
C ASP A 54 -6.96 -2.96 3.92
N ILE A 55 -6.22 -2.04 4.57
CA ILE A 55 -4.92 -2.33 5.16
C ILE A 55 -5.13 -3.14 6.44
N ILE A 56 -4.49 -4.31 6.49
CA ILE A 56 -4.43 -5.18 7.66
C ILE A 56 -3.36 -4.61 8.60
N LEU A 57 -3.82 -3.99 9.69
CA LEU A 57 -2.97 -3.39 10.72
C LEU A 57 -2.52 -4.44 11.76
N PRO A 58 -1.34 -4.23 12.38
CA PRO A 58 -0.79 -5.07 13.44
C PRO A 58 -1.38 -4.77 14.84
#